data_AF-A0A368UM67-F1
#
_entry.id   AF-A0A368UM67-F1
#
_cell.length_a   1.000
_cell.length_b   1.000
_cell.length_c   1.000
_cell.angle_alpha   90.00
_cell.angle_beta   90.00
_cell.angle_gamma   90.00
#
_symmetry.space_group_name_H-M   'P 1'
#
loop_
_entity.id
_entity.type
_entity.pdbx_description
1 polymer ?
#
loop_
_entity_poly.entity_id
_entity_poly.type
_entity_poly.pdbx_seq_one_letter_code
_entity_poly.pdbx_strand_id
1 'polypeptide(L)'
;MVYFEIYLQEILVKTSNIVNLPHESHDDDFTIFADYDFIDYRNSYRPDLIIDKFNKDYVLKLILIGFIYMFVSAIITITLASKLHSKEKKMTLKEMVQKPFDLSKLRGSFVTSVYVLFLTTTHQLGLRFIVLNYHVYLKDLSFYVLFAVIAAWHSLRMYLEWSAMWNMSLVISVLEGIYGVDAFSSSTYFSRGCHRRGLFLMMIFFAWGHLLRLPCYHVGGYEQGNAIFVQVGLFCMVNPLKWVACMIYFHDCKERKLKKKTDEESGIDVKNGL
;
A
#
# COMPACT_ATOMS: atom_id res chain seq x y z
N MET A 1 2.88 -9.12 14.07
CA MET A 1 1.99 -8.79 12.94
C MET A 1 0.54 -8.72 13.43
N VAL A 2 -0.01 -9.81 13.99
CA VAL A 2 -1.40 -9.84 14.51
C VAL A 2 -1.69 -8.70 15.50
N TYR A 3 -0.82 -8.44 16.49
CA TYR A 3 -1.00 -7.33 17.43
C TYR A 3 -1.12 -5.95 16.75
N PHE A 4 -0.24 -5.65 15.80
CA PHE A 4 -0.28 -4.38 15.06
C PHE A 4 -1.49 -4.28 14.14
N GLU A 5 -1.93 -5.40 13.55
CA GLU A 5 -3.13 -5.43 12.73
C GLU A 5 -4.39 -5.18 13.58
N ILE A 6 -4.52 -5.85 14.73
CA ILE A 6 -5.63 -5.60 15.68
C ILE A 6 -5.65 -4.12 16.08
N TYR A 7 -4.50 -3.56 16.45
CA TYR A 7 -4.41 -2.16 16.85
C TYR A 7 -4.71 -1.18 15.70
N LEU A 8 -4.27 -1.50 14.47
CA LEU A 8 -4.61 -0.73 13.27
C LEU A 8 -6.11 -0.76 13.00
N GLN A 9 -6.75 -1.94 13.13
CA GLN A 9 -8.19 -2.07 12.92
C GLN A 9 -9.00 -1.38 14.02
N GLU A 10 -8.59 -1.48 15.28
CA GLU A 10 -9.20 -0.71 16.38
C GLU A 10 -9.13 0.79 16.11
N ILE A 11 -8.01 1.29 15.59
CA ILE A 11 -7.89 2.68 15.15
C ILE A 11 -8.81 2.98 13.97
N LEU A 12 -8.89 2.11 12.95
CA LEU A 12 -9.79 2.31 11.81
C LEU A 12 -11.26 2.33 12.24
N VAL A 13 -11.66 1.51 13.21
CA VAL A 13 -13.00 1.53 13.84
C VAL A 13 -13.22 2.86 14.52
N LYS A 14 -12.30 3.27 15.39
CA LYS A 14 -12.39 4.55 16.10
C LYS A 14 -12.47 5.72 15.11
N THR A 15 -11.70 5.66 14.02
CA THR A 15 -11.75 6.61 12.90
C THR A 15 -13.12 6.60 12.22
N SER A 16 -13.66 5.41 11.90
CA SER A 16 -15.00 5.28 11.33
C SER A 16 -16.08 5.84 12.24
N ASN A 17 -16.00 5.59 13.55
CA ASN A 17 -16.94 6.12 14.53
C ASN A 17 -16.82 7.64 14.68
N ILE A 18 -15.63 8.21 14.50
CA ILE A 18 -15.43 9.67 14.45
C ILE A 18 -16.06 10.26 13.18
N VAL A 19 -15.91 9.59 12.03
CA VAL A 19 -16.46 10.03 10.74
C VAL A 19 -17.98 9.86 10.69
N ASN A 20 -18.51 8.79 11.28
CA ASN A 20 -19.94 8.46 11.32
C ASN A 20 -20.63 9.00 12.59
N LEU A 21 -20.22 10.17 13.12
CA LEU A 21 -20.97 10.76 14.23
C LEU A 21 -22.44 10.89 13.81
N PRO A 22 -23.41 10.47 14.65
CA PRO A 22 -24.82 10.70 14.34
C PRO A 22 -25.03 12.18 14.06
N HIS A 23 -25.71 12.49 12.96
CA HIS A 23 -26.38 13.76 12.83
C HIS A 23 -27.21 13.94 14.09
N GLU A 24 -26.86 14.92 14.93
CA GLU A 24 -27.80 15.43 15.91
C GLU A 24 -28.86 16.17 15.08
N SER A 25 -29.84 15.43 14.58
CA SER A 25 -31.06 16.04 14.06
C SER A 25 -31.68 16.75 15.25
N HIS A 26 -31.64 18.08 15.25
CA HIS A 26 -32.53 18.86 16.07
C HIS A 26 -33.95 18.47 15.64
N ASP A 27 -34.58 17.58 16.42
CA ASP A 27 -36.02 17.39 16.42
C ASP A 27 -36.64 18.67 16.96
N ASP A 28 -36.75 19.70 16.12
CA ASP A 28 -37.62 20.83 16.35
C ASP A 28 -38.20 21.25 14.99
N ASP A 29 -39.43 20.75 14.79
CA ASP A 29 -40.53 21.34 14.01
C ASP A 29 -40.21 22.69 13.33
N PHE A 30 -40.24 22.73 11.99
CA PHE A 30 -41.10 23.65 11.23
C PHE A 30 -40.71 23.66 9.73
N THR A 31 -41.67 23.26 8.91
CA THR A 31 -41.72 23.49 7.46
C THR A 31 -41.56 24.98 7.11
N ILE A 32 -40.59 25.36 6.26
CA ILE A 32 -40.69 26.42 5.21
C ILE A 32 -39.35 26.56 4.44
N PHE A 33 -39.42 26.29 3.13
CA PHE A 33 -38.61 26.80 2.00
C PHE A 33 -37.07 26.67 2.00
N ALA A 34 -36.61 25.55 1.40
CA ALA A 34 -35.57 25.32 0.36
C ALA A 34 -34.30 26.18 0.20
N ASP A 35 -34.09 27.28 0.90
CA ASP A 35 -32.84 28.07 0.83
C ASP A 35 -31.94 27.84 2.06
N TYR A 36 -32.49 27.23 3.12
CA TYR A 36 -31.73 26.85 4.33
C TYR A 36 -31.01 25.50 4.24
N ASP A 37 -31.35 24.62 3.28
CA ASP A 37 -30.71 23.29 3.15
C ASP A 37 -29.19 23.38 2.99
N PHE A 38 -28.67 24.43 2.34
CA PHE A 38 -27.22 24.60 2.18
C PHE A 38 -26.52 25.11 3.45
N ILE A 39 -27.21 25.91 4.27
CA ILE A 39 -26.67 26.45 5.52
C ILE A 39 -26.79 25.40 6.64
N ASP A 40 -27.88 24.64 6.68
CA ASP A 40 -28.09 23.59 7.68
C ASP A 40 -27.16 22.39 7.44
N TYR A 41 -26.90 22.00 6.19
CA TYR A 41 -25.88 20.98 5.90
C TYR A 41 -24.48 21.38 6.39
N ARG A 42 -24.15 22.68 6.40
CA ARG A 42 -22.89 23.21 6.93
C ARG A 42 -22.87 23.35 8.46
N ASN A 43 -24.01 23.61 9.11
CA ASN A 43 -24.10 23.72 10.56
C ASN A 43 -24.26 22.36 11.26
N SER A 44 -24.92 21.41 10.59
CA SER A 44 -25.17 20.06 11.08
C SER A 44 -23.98 19.13 10.83
N TYR A 45 -23.17 19.41 9.81
CA TYR A 45 -21.80 18.89 9.72
C TYR A 45 -20.91 19.80 10.57
N ARG A 46 -20.52 19.40 11.79
CA ARG A 46 -19.52 20.11 12.61
C ARG A 46 -18.10 19.68 12.25
N PRO A 47 -17.45 20.27 11.23
CA PRO A 47 -16.09 19.89 10.85
C PRO A 47 -15.11 20.14 12.00
N ASP A 48 -15.37 21.12 12.86
CA ASP A 48 -14.60 21.44 14.06
C ASP A 48 -14.55 20.26 15.03
N LEU A 49 -15.66 19.57 15.29
CA LEU A 49 -15.71 18.41 16.19
C LEU A 49 -14.94 17.19 15.63
N ILE A 50 -15.02 16.99 14.31
CA ILE A 50 -14.27 15.94 13.61
C ILE A 50 -12.76 16.29 13.61
N ILE A 51 -12.39 17.53 13.29
CA ILE A 51 -11.01 18.03 13.30
C ILE A 51 -10.41 17.95 14.70
N ASP A 52 -11.17 18.29 15.75
CA ASP A 52 -10.73 18.21 17.15
C ASP A 52 -10.49 16.74 17.58
N LYS A 53 -11.38 15.83 17.18
CA LYS A 53 -11.17 14.39 17.39
C LYS A 53 -10.01 13.81 16.59
N PHE A 54 -9.75 14.32 15.38
CA PHE A 54 -8.52 14.12 14.63
C PHE A 54 -7.42 15.09 15.10
N ASN A 55 -7.18 15.18 16.41
CA ASN A 55 -6.02 15.90 16.91
C ASN A 55 -4.76 15.41 16.17
N LYS A 56 -3.83 16.33 15.88
CA LYS A 56 -2.56 16.08 15.19
C LYS A 56 -1.84 14.84 15.74
N ASP A 57 -1.92 14.64 17.06
CA ASP A 57 -1.35 13.47 17.75
C ASP A 57 -1.98 12.13 17.33
N TYR A 58 -3.29 12.09 17.11
CA TYR A 58 -3.99 10.86 16.69
C TYR A 58 -3.61 10.47 15.26
N VAL A 59 -3.61 11.45 14.34
CA VAL A 59 -3.20 11.24 12.94
C VAL A 59 -1.74 10.79 12.88
N LEU A 60 -0.85 11.43 13.64
CA LEU A 60 0.55 11.05 13.71
C LEU A 60 0.74 9.64 14.26
N LYS A 61 0.02 9.27 15.33
CA LYS A 61 0.03 7.91 15.89
C LYS A 61 -0.42 6.88 14.85
N LEU A 62 -1.49 7.15 14.10
CA LEU A 62 -1.98 6.25 13.07
C LEU A 62 -0.95 6.06 11.94
N ILE A 63 -0.33 7.15 11.47
CA ILE A 63 0.72 7.08 10.45
C ILE A 63 1.92 6.27 10.95
N LEU A 64 2.37 6.53 12.18
CA LEU A 64 3.52 5.87 12.77
C LEU A 64 3.29 4.36 12.92
N ILE A 65 2.11 3.96 13.36
CA ILE A 65 1.77 2.55 13.56
C ILE A 65 1.61 1.82 12.23
N GLY A 66 0.90 2.43 11.28
CA GLY A 66 0.81 1.90 9.92
C GLY A 66 2.18 1.72 9.29
N PHE A 67 3.09 2.68 9.51
CA PHE A 67 4.47 2.61 9.06
C PHE A 67 5.25 1.48 9.73
N ILE A 68 5.26 1.40 11.07
CA ILE A 68 5.96 0.35 11.82
C ILE A 68 5.45 -1.02 11.38
N TYR A 69 4.14 -1.19 11.24
CA TYR A 69 3.54 -2.43 10.78
C TYR A 69 4.03 -2.82 9.39
N MET A 70 3.99 -1.88 8.44
CA MET A 70 4.45 -2.11 7.06
C MET A 70 5.94 -2.45 7.02
N PHE A 71 6.77 -1.69 7.73
CA PHE A 71 8.21 -1.87 7.78
C PHE A 71 8.59 -3.21 8.40
N VAL A 72 8.11 -3.49 9.62
CA VAL A 72 8.41 -4.74 10.32
C VAL A 72 7.89 -5.95 9.54
N SER A 73 6.71 -5.84 8.93
CA SER A 73 6.15 -6.90 8.09
C SER A 73 7.05 -7.19 6.87
N ALA A 74 7.53 -6.14 6.19
CA ALA A 74 8.43 -6.27 5.06
C ALA A 74 9.75 -6.94 5.45
N ILE A 75 10.44 -6.41 6.47
CA ILE A 75 11.75 -6.91 6.89
C ILE A 75 11.69 -8.39 7.28
N ILE A 76 10.74 -8.75 8.15
CA ILE A 76 10.59 -10.12 8.63
C ILE A 76 10.29 -11.05 7.45
N THR A 77 9.32 -10.69 6.62
CA THR A 77 8.87 -11.55 5.53
C THR A 77 9.96 -11.75 4.49
N ILE A 78 10.59 -10.67 4.02
CA ILE A 78 11.63 -10.73 2.97
C ILE A 78 12.85 -11.50 3.47
N THR A 79 13.25 -11.29 4.72
CA THR A 79 14.40 -11.99 5.32
C THR A 79 14.12 -13.48 5.53
N LEU A 80 12.92 -13.85 5.98
CA LEU A 80 12.55 -15.25 6.16
C LEU A 80 12.38 -15.95 4.80
N ALA A 81 11.74 -15.28 3.84
CA ALA A 81 11.55 -15.81 2.49
C ALA A 81 12.88 -16.01 1.75
N SER A 82 13.84 -15.10 1.90
CA SER A 82 15.16 -15.23 1.27
C SER A 82 15.97 -16.38 1.88
N LYS A 83 15.92 -16.55 3.21
CA LYS A 83 16.52 -17.71 3.90
C LYS A 83 15.87 -19.02 3.45
N LEU A 84 14.56 -19.04 3.24
CA LEU A 84 13.84 -20.22 2.73
C LEU A 84 14.21 -20.52 1.26
N HIS A 85 14.43 -19.48 0.46
CA HIS A 85 14.81 -19.60 -0.95
C HIS A 85 16.27 -20.04 -1.13
N SER A 86 17.17 -19.77 -0.17
CA SER A 86 18.57 -20.20 -0.28
C SER A 86 18.67 -21.73 -0.27
N LYS A 87 19.09 -22.31 -1.40
CA LYS A 87 19.25 -23.76 -1.57
C LYS A 87 20.42 -24.34 -0.76
N GLU A 88 21.30 -23.49 -0.22
CA GLU A 88 22.58 -23.88 0.38
C GLU A 88 22.46 -24.60 1.73
N LYS A 89 21.41 -24.35 2.52
CA LYS A 89 21.20 -25.05 3.80
C LYS A 89 19.73 -25.11 4.13
N LYS A 90 19.20 -26.31 4.44
CA LYS A 90 17.90 -26.46 5.11
C LYS A 90 18.01 -25.78 6.48
N MET A 91 17.70 -24.49 6.53
CA MET A 91 17.73 -23.70 7.75
C MET A 91 16.49 -24.04 8.56
N THR A 92 16.67 -24.44 9.81
CA THR A 92 15.53 -24.72 10.71
C THR A 92 14.85 -23.41 11.13
N LEU A 93 13.56 -23.46 11.48
CA LEU A 93 12.81 -22.27 11.95
C LEU A 93 13.52 -21.62 13.16
N LYS A 94 14.09 -22.46 14.05
CA LYS A 94 14.89 -22.01 15.19
C LYS A 94 16.12 -21.21 14.78
N GLU A 95 16.90 -21.71 13.81
CA GLU A 95 18.08 -21.00 13.30
C GLU A 95 17.69 -19.68 12.60
N MET A 96 16.54 -19.64 11.91
CA MET A 96 16.08 -18.43 11.24
C MET A 96 15.81 -17.28 12.23
N VAL A 97 15.21 -17.59 13.38
CA VAL A 97 14.89 -16.63 14.46
C VAL A 97 16.15 -16.22 15.24
N GLN A 98 17.10 -17.13 15.42
CA GLN A 98 18.32 -16.87 16.19
C GLN A 98 19.35 -16.00 15.46
N LYS A 99 19.37 -16.01 14.12
CA LYS A 99 20.34 -15.20 13.37
C LYS A 99 19.92 -13.72 13.41
N PRO A 100 20.70 -12.83 14.07
CA PRO A 100 20.33 -11.42 14.20
C PRO A 100 20.26 -10.76 12.82
N PHE A 101 19.40 -9.75 12.71
CA PHE A 101 19.36 -8.87 11.56
C PHE A 101 20.65 -8.06 11.50
N ASP A 102 21.21 -7.90 10.32
CA ASP A 102 22.30 -6.96 10.11
C ASP A 102 21.76 -5.54 10.31
N LEU A 103 22.16 -4.90 11.41
CA LEU A 103 21.69 -3.59 11.82
C LEU A 103 21.98 -2.53 10.74
N SER A 104 23.08 -2.68 10.00
CA SER A 104 23.45 -1.76 8.92
C SER A 104 22.44 -1.83 7.76
N LYS A 105 22.09 -3.04 7.32
CA LYS A 105 21.05 -3.28 6.31
C LYS A 105 19.68 -2.82 6.78
N LEU A 106 19.36 -2.99 8.06
CA LEU A 106 18.09 -2.54 8.63
C LEU A 106 17.96 -1.01 8.62
N ARG A 107 19.04 -0.29 8.96
CA ARG A 107 19.07 1.18 8.87
C ARG A 107 18.86 1.66 7.43
N GLY A 108 19.55 1.04 6.46
CA GLY A 108 19.35 1.36 5.04
C GLY A 108 17.92 1.07 4.58
N SER A 109 17.40 -0.11 4.92
CA SER A 109 16.03 -0.51 4.58
C SER A 109 14.98 0.41 5.21
N PHE A 110 15.23 0.93 6.41
CA PHE A 110 14.37 1.91 7.07
C PHE A 110 14.24 3.17 6.22
N VAL A 111 15.36 3.74 5.76
CA VAL A 111 15.36 4.92 4.88
C VAL A 111 14.56 4.63 3.60
N THR A 112 14.82 3.51 2.93
CA THR A 112 14.06 3.10 1.73
C THR A 112 12.56 2.98 2.01
N SER A 113 12.18 2.40 3.16
CA SER A 113 10.77 2.24 3.53
C SER A 113 10.05 3.56 3.75
N VAL A 114 10.72 4.60 4.25
CA VAL A 114 10.17 5.95 4.37
C VAL A 114 9.85 6.52 2.99
N TYR A 115 10.77 6.38 2.03
CA TYR A 115 10.51 6.80 0.64
C TYR A 115 9.32 6.05 0.02
N VAL A 116 9.26 4.73 0.23
CA VAL A 116 8.16 3.90 -0.29
C VAL A 116 6.82 4.29 0.33
N LEU A 117 6.78 4.53 1.65
CA LEU A 117 5.58 4.99 2.33
C LEU A 117 5.15 6.36 1.81
N PHE A 118 6.08 7.30 1.72
CA PHE A 118 5.82 8.66 1.23
C PHE A 118 5.24 8.61 -0.19
N LEU A 119 5.90 7.90 -1.12
CA LEU A 119 5.42 7.77 -2.50
C LEU A 119 4.06 7.09 -2.57
N THR A 120 3.86 5.99 -1.84
CA THR A 120 2.58 5.28 -1.81
C THR A 120 1.46 6.17 -1.30
N THR A 121 1.71 6.92 -0.22
CA THR A 121 0.71 7.78 0.43
C THR A 121 0.36 8.98 -0.44
N THR A 122 1.37 9.68 -0.99
CA THR A 122 1.16 10.84 -1.86
C THR A 122 0.38 10.46 -3.13
N HIS A 123 0.67 9.30 -3.73
CA HIS A 123 -0.08 8.84 -4.91
C HIS A 123 -1.52 8.44 -4.54
N GLN A 124 -1.73 7.73 -3.43
CA GLN A 124 -3.08 7.38 -2.99
C GLN A 124 -3.91 8.63 -2.64
N LEU A 125 -3.30 9.63 -2.00
CA LEU A 125 -3.96 10.89 -1.69
C LEU A 125 -4.30 11.65 -2.98
N GLY A 126 -3.37 11.71 -3.93
CA GLY A 126 -3.60 12.31 -5.25
C GLY A 126 -4.73 11.64 -6.02
N LEU A 127 -4.79 10.30 -6.03
CA LEU A 127 -5.88 9.55 -6.65
C LEU A 127 -7.23 9.87 -6.02
N ARG A 128 -7.31 9.89 -4.68
CA ARG A 128 -8.56 10.24 -3.97
C ARG A 128 -8.96 11.69 -4.22
N PHE A 129 -7.99 12.59 -4.25
CA PHE A 129 -8.25 13.99 -4.55
C PHE A 129 -8.85 14.15 -5.95
N ILE A 130 -8.33 13.47 -6.97
CA ILE A 130 -8.90 13.49 -8.33
C ILE A 130 -10.33 12.97 -8.33
N VAL A 131 -10.59 11.84 -7.67
CA VAL A 131 -11.94 11.23 -7.59
C VAL A 131 -12.92 12.16 -6.85
N LEU A 132 -12.49 12.79 -5.76
CA LEU A 132 -13.33 13.69 -4.96
C LEU A 132 -13.66 14.97 -5.72
N ASN A 133 -12.66 15.63 -6.30
CA ASN A 133 -12.89 16.83 -7.13
C ASN A 133 -13.83 16.50 -8.29
N TYR A 134 -13.68 15.32 -8.90
CA TYR A 134 -14.58 14.87 -9.94
C TYR A 134 -16.04 14.75 -9.46
N HIS A 135 -16.27 14.08 -8.33
CA HIS A 135 -17.61 13.92 -7.76
C HIS A 135 -18.26 15.28 -7.45
N VAL A 136 -17.50 16.22 -6.89
CA VAL A 136 -18.04 17.52 -6.45
C VAL A 136 -18.31 18.45 -7.64
N TYR A 137 -17.36 18.60 -8.57
CA TYR A 137 -17.44 19.63 -9.61
C TYR A 137 -18.14 19.18 -10.90
N LEU A 138 -18.24 17.88 -11.18
CA LEU A 138 -18.64 17.38 -12.50
C LEU A 138 -19.84 16.42 -12.48
N LYS A 139 -20.61 16.40 -11.39
CA LYS A 139 -21.80 15.55 -11.21
C LYS A 139 -22.83 15.71 -12.34
N ASP A 140 -22.94 16.91 -12.91
CA ASP A 140 -24.05 17.26 -13.80
C ASP A 140 -23.78 17.00 -15.31
N LEU A 141 -22.59 16.51 -15.69
CA LEU A 141 -22.21 16.40 -17.10
C LEU A 141 -21.76 14.98 -17.50
N SER A 142 -22.64 14.24 -18.19
CA SER A 142 -22.45 12.85 -18.62
C SER A 142 -21.14 12.58 -19.37
N PHE A 143 -20.70 13.50 -20.24
CA PHE A 143 -19.45 13.34 -21.02
C PHE A 143 -18.19 13.31 -20.13
N TYR A 144 -18.21 13.97 -18.98
CA TYR A 144 -17.07 13.99 -18.06
C TYR A 144 -16.94 12.69 -17.27
N VAL A 145 -18.00 11.87 -17.16
CA VAL A 145 -17.95 10.54 -16.53
C VAL A 145 -16.99 9.64 -17.29
N LEU A 146 -17.09 9.62 -18.62
CA LEU A 146 -16.18 8.84 -19.46
C LEU A 146 -14.74 9.33 -19.30
N PHE A 147 -14.51 10.65 -19.34
CA PHE A 147 -13.18 11.22 -19.15
C PHE A 147 -12.59 10.86 -17.78
N ALA A 148 -13.41 10.89 -16.73
CA ALA A 148 -12.97 10.55 -15.38
C ALA A 148 -12.68 9.07 -15.20
N VAL A 149 -13.49 8.19 -15.78
CA VAL A 149 -13.21 6.75 -15.79
C VAL A 149 -11.89 6.46 -16.51
N ILE A 150 -11.65 7.11 -17.67
CA ILE A 150 -10.40 6.97 -18.42
C ILE A 150 -9.22 7.53 -17.62
N ALA A 151 -9.36 8.71 -17.02
CA ALA A 151 -8.31 9.34 -16.21
C ALA A 151 -7.99 8.49 -14.97
N ALA A 152 -9.01 8.05 -14.23
CA ALA A 152 -8.85 7.18 -13.07
C ALA A 152 -8.19 5.85 -13.44
N TRP A 153 -8.58 5.25 -14.57
CA TRP A 153 -7.96 4.04 -15.09
C TRP A 153 -6.48 4.24 -15.45
N HIS A 154 -6.15 5.35 -16.11
CA HIS A 154 -4.77 5.68 -16.48
C HIS A 154 -3.91 5.96 -15.25
N SER A 155 -4.42 6.76 -14.30
CA SER A 155 -3.74 7.05 -13.04
C SER A 155 -3.56 5.80 -12.19
N LEU A 156 -4.55 4.89 -12.18
CA LEU A 156 -4.45 3.60 -11.50
C LEU A 156 -3.36 2.74 -12.12
N ARG A 157 -3.32 2.61 -13.45
CA ARG A 157 -2.27 1.86 -14.15
C ARG A 157 -0.88 2.41 -13.82
N MET A 158 -0.71 3.72 -13.90
CA MET A 158 0.55 4.39 -13.59
C MET A 158 0.98 4.15 -12.14
N TYR A 159 0.03 4.27 -11.20
CA TYR A 159 0.27 3.95 -9.79
C TYR A 159 0.72 2.50 -9.60
N LEU A 160 0.06 1.54 -10.27
CA LEU A 160 0.38 0.12 -10.12
C LEU A 160 1.77 -0.22 -10.66
N GLU A 161 2.14 0.30 -11.83
CA GLU A 161 3.48 0.11 -12.41
C GLU A 161 4.56 0.70 -11.51
N TRP A 162 4.35 1.93 -11.03
CA TRP A 162 5.31 2.59 -10.14
C TRP A 162 5.36 1.91 -8.78
N SER A 163 4.23 1.36 -8.31
CA SER A 163 4.18 0.60 -7.07
C SER A 163 4.95 -0.70 -7.12
N ALA A 164 5.01 -1.33 -8.28
CA ALA A 164 5.91 -2.47 -8.45
C ALA A 164 7.38 -2.03 -8.28
N MET A 165 7.76 -0.87 -8.80
CA MET A 165 9.14 -0.37 -8.70
C MET A 165 9.53 -0.01 -7.28
N TRP A 166 8.72 0.76 -6.54
CA TRP A 166 9.10 1.15 -5.19
C TRP A 166 8.95 0.01 -4.16
N ASN A 167 8.04 -0.95 -4.36
CA ASN A 167 8.03 -2.14 -3.52
C ASN A 167 9.25 -3.03 -3.79
N MET A 168 9.69 -3.12 -5.04
CA MET A 168 10.92 -3.82 -5.42
C MET A 168 12.17 -3.11 -4.88
N SER A 169 12.19 -1.77 -4.78
CA SER A 169 13.32 -1.06 -4.16
C SER A 169 13.46 -1.39 -2.68
N LEU A 170 12.35 -1.56 -1.95
CA LEU A 170 12.40 -2.03 -0.57
C LEU A 170 12.99 -3.45 -0.47
N VAL A 171 12.56 -4.37 -1.35
CA VAL A 171 13.12 -5.73 -1.42
C VAL A 171 14.63 -5.70 -1.67
N ILE A 172 15.07 -4.91 -2.66
CA ILE A 172 16.50 -4.73 -2.95
C ILE A 172 17.23 -4.23 -1.71
N SER A 173 16.64 -3.30 -0.97
CA SER A 173 17.25 -2.75 0.23
C SER A 173 17.45 -3.75 1.35
N VAL A 174 16.48 -4.63 1.54
CA VAL A 174 16.57 -5.70 2.54
C VAL A 174 17.60 -6.77 2.13
N LEU A 175 17.60 -7.17 0.86
CA LEU A 175 18.42 -8.29 0.39
C LEU A 175 19.87 -7.86 0.11
N GLU A 176 20.03 -6.85 -0.74
CA GLU A 176 21.32 -6.39 -1.25
C GLU A 176 21.97 -5.32 -0.35
N GLY A 177 21.22 -4.72 0.58
CA GLY A 177 21.73 -3.66 1.47
C GLY A 177 21.87 -2.29 0.80
N ILE A 178 21.47 -2.14 -0.46
CA ILE A 178 21.44 -0.87 -1.19
C ILE A 178 20.24 -0.05 -0.71
N TYR A 179 20.37 1.23 -0.39
CA TYR A 179 19.26 1.97 0.25
C TYR A 179 18.91 3.30 -0.42
N GLY A 180 17.73 3.82 -0.06
CA GLY A 180 17.25 5.12 -0.53
C GLY A 180 17.21 5.20 -2.05
N VAL A 181 17.73 6.29 -2.60
CA VAL A 181 17.71 6.57 -4.05
C VAL A 181 18.42 5.48 -4.86
N ASP A 182 19.50 4.89 -4.34
CA ASP A 182 20.25 3.84 -5.04
C ASP A 182 19.42 2.55 -5.18
N ALA A 183 18.58 2.25 -4.19
CA ALA A 183 17.65 1.12 -4.25
C ALA A 183 16.58 1.35 -5.32
N PHE A 184 16.12 2.60 -5.47
CA PHE A 184 15.19 2.99 -6.53
C PHE A 184 15.84 2.92 -7.91
N SER A 185 17.07 3.43 -8.05
CA SER A 185 17.86 3.32 -9.27
C SER A 185 18.03 1.85 -9.68
N SER A 186 18.42 1.00 -8.73
CA SER A 186 18.53 -0.45 -8.95
C SER A 186 17.20 -1.08 -9.35
N SER A 187 16.11 -0.69 -8.71
CA SER A 187 14.76 -1.18 -9.05
C SER A 187 14.33 -0.78 -10.46
N THR A 188 14.53 0.48 -10.85
CA THR A 188 14.23 0.94 -12.22
C THR A 188 15.09 0.20 -13.24
N TYR A 189 16.36 -0.03 -12.94
CA TYR A 189 17.27 -0.80 -13.79
C TYR A 189 16.78 -2.23 -14.04
N PHE A 190 16.44 -2.97 -12.98
CA PHE A 190 15.98 -4.36 -13.10
C PHE A 190 14.54 -4.49 -13.63
N SER A 191 13.66 -3.54 -13.32
CA SER A 191 12.26 -3.55 -13.78
C SER A 191 12.10 -3.23 -15.27
N ARG A 192 13.11 -2.62 -15.91
CA ARG A 192 13.10 -2.37 -17.37
C ARG A 192 12.87 -3.65 -18.16
N GLY A 193 11.74 -3.72 -18.86
CA GLY A 193 11.30 -4.89 -19.63
C GLY A 193 10.46 -5.91 -18.84
N CYS A 194 10.19 -5.65 -17.57
CA CYS A 194 9.37 -6.46 -16.68
C CYS A 194 8.09 -5.76 -16.19
N HIS A 195 7.84 -4.53 -16.68
CA HIS A 195 6.71 -3.67 -16.27
C HIS A 195 5.35 -4.37 -16.28
N ARG A 196 5.02 -5.13 -17.35
CA ARG A 196 3.74 -5.84 -17.45
C ARG A 196 3.52 -6.87 -16.33
N ARG A 197 4.59 -7.57 -15.91
CA ARG A 197 4.53 -8.53 -14.80
C ARG A 197 4.36 -7.80 -13.47
N GLY A 198 5.10 -6.71 -13.27
CA GLY A 198 4.95 -5.85 -12.10
C GLY A 198 3.53 -5.28 -11.97
N LEU A 199 2.97 -4.77 -13.07
CA LEU A 199 1.59 -4.29 -13.14
C LEU A 199 0.59 -5.37 -12.73
N PHE A 200 0.68 -6.56 -13.34
CA PHE A 200 -0.22 -7.67 -13.04
C PHE A 200 -0.14 -8.11 -11.57
N LEU A 201 1.09 -8.20 -11.04
CA LEU A 201 1.31 -8.53 -9.64
C LEU A 201 0.66 -7.51 -8.70
N MET A 202 0.87 -6.21 -8.96
CA MET A 202 0.31 -5.15 -8.13
C MET A 202 -1.21 -5.05 -8.28
N MET A 203 -1.78 -5.35 -9.45
CA MET A 203 -3.22 -5.44 -9.63
C MET A 203 -3.87 -6.48 -8.72
N ILE A 204 -3.25 -7.67 -8.59
CA ILE A 204 -3.78 -8.73 -7.72
C ILE A 204 -3.83 -8.23 -6.27
N PHE A 205 -2.73 -7.68 -5.74
CA PHE A 205 -2.70 -7.19 -4.35
C PHE A 205 -3.56 -5.95 -4.13
N PHE A 206 -3.70 -5.09 -5.15
CA PHE A 206 -4.60 -3.95 -5.11
C PHE A 206 -6.05 -4.40 -5.02
N ALA A 207 -6.49 -5.25 -5.95
CA ALA A 207 -7.85 -5.80 -5.95
C ALA A 207 -8.14 -6.57 -4.66
N TRP A 208 -7.23 -7.47 -4.26
CA TRP A 208 -7.38 -8.24 -3.02
C TRP A 208 -7.47 -7.33 -1.79
N GLY A 209 -6.60 -6.32 -1.69
CA GLY A 209 -6.61 -5.37 -0.57
C GLY A 209 -7.88 -4.52 -0.51
N HIS A 210 -8.46 -4.14 -1.66
CA HIS A 210 -9.72 -3.41 -1.72
C HIS A 210 -10.93 -4.31 -1.45
N LEU A 211 -10.98 -5.50 -2.05
CA LEU A 211 -12.05 -6.48 -1.85
C LEU A 211 -12.18 -6.90 -0.38
N LEU A 212 -11.05 -7.06 0.33
CA LEU A 212 -11.09 -7.36 1.76
C LEU A 212 -11.55 -6.18 2.62
N ARG A 213 -11.50 -4.94 2.13
CA ARG A 213 -11.97 -3.75 2.85
C ARG A 213 -13.43 -3.42 2.57
N LEU A 214 -13.97 -3.80 1.41
CA LEU A 214 -15.38 -3.55 1.06
C LEU A 214 -16.38 -4.06 2.11
N PRO A 215 -16.22 -5.26 2.69
CA PRO A 215 -17.08 -5.72 3.78
C PRO A 215 -17.06 -4.82 5.02
N CYS A 216 -15.94 -4.17 5.36
CA CYS A 216 -15.88 -3.22 6.48
C CYS A 216 -16.76 -1.98 6.26
N TYR A 217 -16.98 -1.59 5.00
CA TYR A 217 -17.77 -0.41 4.66
C TYR A 217 -19.28 -0.73 4.57
N HIS A 218 -19.62 -1.90 4.01
CA HIS A 218 -21.01 -2.25 3.70
C HIS A 218 -21.73 -3.02 4.79
N VAL A 219 -21.03 -3.94 5.44
CA VAL A 219 -21.54 -4.56 6.65
C VAL A 219 -21.11 -3.60 7.75
N GLY A 220 -22.00 -3.15 8.62
CA GLY A 220 -21.65 -2.56 9.92
C GLY A 220 -20.96 -3.59 10.82
N GLY A 221 -20.05 -4.39 10.26
CA GLY A 221 -19.67 -5.75 10.64
C GLY A 221 -18.79 -5.84 11.88
N TYR A 222 -18.74 -4.76 12.65
CA TYR A 222 -18.14 -4.74 13.96
C TYR A 222 -19.07 -5.31 15.04
N GLU A 223 -20.37 -5.48 14.77
CA GLU A 223 -21.29 -6.10 15.72
C GLU A 223 -21.13 -7.64 15.83
N GLN A 224 -20.63 -8.31 14.79
CA GLN A 224 -20.50 -9.77 14.78
C GLN A 224 -19.05 -10.21 15.04
N GLY A 225 -18.68 -10.38 16.32
CA GLY A 225 -17.29 -10.57 16.78
C GLY A 225 -16.44 -11.61 16.03
N ASN A 226 -17.01 -12.68 15.48
CA ASN A 226 -16.25 -13.71 14.76
C ASN A 226 -15.84 -13.30 13.34
N ALA A 227 -16.62 -12.46 12.65
CA ALA A 227 -16.30 -12.04 11.27
C ALA A 227 -15.05 -11.16 11.24
N ILE A 228 -14.85 -10.35 12.28
CA ILE A 228 -13.69 -9.48 12.46
C ILE A 228 -12.41 -10.31 12.49
N PHE A 229 -12.34 -11.37 13.31
CA PHE A 229 -11.12 -12.19 13.42
C PHE A 229 -10.73 -12.83 12.09
N VAL A 230 -11.70 -13.32 11.32
CA VAL A 230 -11.44 -13.89 9.98
C VAL A 230 -10.92 -12.81 9.04
N GLN A 231 -11.50 -11.62 9.07
CA GLN A 231 -11.10 -10.50 8.21
C GLN A 231 -9.72 -9.94 8.58
N VAL A 232 -9.45 -9.73 9.87
CA VAL A 232 -8.11 -9.44 10.44
C VAL A 232 -7.11 -10.47 9.96
N GLY A 233 -7.43 -11.75 10.13
CA GLY A 233 -6.57 -12.85 9.73
C GLY A 233 -6.22 -12.80 8.25
N LEU A 234 -7.23 -12.63 7.39
CA LEU A 234 -7.04 -12.52 5.93
C LEU A 234 -6.21 -11.29 5.55
N PHE A 235 -6.47 -10.13 6.16
CA PHE A 235 -5.72 -8.92 5.89
C PHE A 235 -4.25 -9.05 6.33
N CYS A 236 -4.02 -9.70 7.47
CA CYS A 236 -2.67 -9.99 7.99
C CYS A 236 -1.86 -10.90 7.03
N MET A 237 -2.52 -11.70 6.18
CA MET A 237 -1.86 -12.53 5.16
C MET A 237 -1.51 -11.76 3.88
N VAL A 238 -2.25 -10.70 3.54
CA VAL A 238 -2.02 -9.94 2.30
C VAL A 238 -0.63 -9.32 2.26
N ASN A 239 -0.21 -8.69 3.34
CA ASN A 239 1.06 -7.97 3.38
C ASN A 239 2.26 -8.91 3.24
N PRO A 240 2.38 -10.00 4.02
CA PRO A 240 3.42 -11.01 3.83
C PRO A 240 3.42 -11.59 2.42
N LEU A 241 2.26 -12.00 1.89
CA LEU A 241 2.17 -12.55 0.54
C LEU A 241 2.65 -11.54 -0.52
N LYS A 242 2.29 -10.26 -0.37
CA LYS A 242 2.79 -9.17 -1.22
C LYS A 242 4.30 -9.10 -1.19
N TRP A 243 4.91 -9.14 -0.01
CA TRP A 243 6.36 -9.05 0.12
C TRP A 243 7.09 -10.27 -0.46
N VAL A 244 6.57 -11.48 -0.26
CA VAL A 244 7.09 -12.70 -0.90
C VAL A 244 7.01 -12.59 -2.42
N ALA A 245 5.87 -12.15 -2.95
CA ALA A 245 5.69 -12.00 -4.40
C ALA A 245 6.61 -10.91 -4.98
N CYS A 246 6.81 -9.79 -4.29
CA CYS A 246 7.79 -8.77 -4.68
C CYS A 246 9.22 -9.31 -4.67
N MET A 247 9.56 -10.19 -3.72
CA MET A 247 10.85 -10.87 -3.65
C MET A 247 11.08 -11.76 -4.87
N ILE A 248 10.11 -12.60 -5.20
CA ILE A 248 10.15 -13.48 -6.39
C ILE A 248 10.25 -12.62 -7.66
N TYR A 249 9.42 -11.57 -7.77
CA TYR A 249 9.48 -10.63 -8.88
C TYR A 249 10.88 -10.01 -9.04
N PHE A 250 11.53 -9.63 -7.93
CA PHE A 250 12.90 -9.13 -7.97
C PHE A 250 13.88 -10.15 -8.53
N HIS A 251 13.89 -11.37 -7.99
CA HIS A 251 14.79 -12.43 -8.46
C HIS A 251 14.57 -12.76 -9.94
N ASP A 252 13.32 -12.90 -10.37
CA ASP A 252 12.96 -13.15 -11.78
C ASP A 252 13.43 -12.03 -12.72
N CYS A 253 13.35 -10.77 -12.29
CA CYS A 253 13.81 -9.63 -13.08
C CYS A 253 15.34 -9.59 -13.14
N LYS A 254 16.01 -9.83 -12.00
CA LYS A 254 17.47 -9.90 -11.90
C LYS A 254 18.03 -11.01 -12.78
N GLU A 255 17.49 -12.21 -12.70
CA GLU A 255 17.94 -13.36 -13.51
C GLU A 255 17.80 -13.10 -15.02
N ARG A 256 16.66 -12.56 -15.45
CA ARG A 256 16.45 -12.21 -16.88
C ARG A 256 17.40 -11.15 -17.38
N LYS A 257 17.74 -10.15 -16.55
CA LYS A 257 18.72 -9.12 -16.91
C LYS A 257 20.13 -9.70 -17.01
N LEU A 258 20.50 -10.62 -16.13
CA LEU A 258 21.80 -11.28 -16.18
C LEU A 258 21.93 -12.17 -17.42
N LYS A 259 20.91 -12.98 -17.73
CA LYS A 259 20.89 -13.81 -18.95
C LYS A 259 21.09 -12.98 -20.23
N LYS A 260 20.34 -11.89 -20.37
CA LYS A 260 20.47 -10.98 -21.52
C LYS A 260 21.87 -10.39 -21.67
N LYS A 261 22.54 -10.03 -20.56
CA LYS A 261 23.92 -9.52 -20.62
C LYS A 261 24.90 -10.59 -21.08
N THR A 262 24.78 -11.81 -20.58
CA THR A 262 25.63 -12.93 -20.99
C THR A 262 25.42 -13.27 -22.47
N ASP A 263 24.18 -13.22 -22.96
CA ASP A 263 23.85 -13.41 -24.38
C ASP A 263 24.43 -12.28 -25.25
N GLU A 264 24.41 -11.03 -24.77
CA GLU A 264 25.02 -9.88 -25.47
C GLU A 264 26.55 -9.97 -25.50
N GLU A 265 27.20 -10.31 -24.38
CA GLU A 265 28.66 -10.48 -24.29
C GLU A 265 29.14 -11.62 -25.20
N SER A 266 28.48 -12.79 -25.15
CA SER A 266 28.79 -13.90 -26.06
C SER A 266 28.56 -13.56 -27.54
N GLY A 267 27.54 -12.77 -27.85
CA GLY A 267 27.32 -12.27 -29.22
C GLY A 267 28.40 -11.29 -29.68
N ILE A 268 28.94 -10.45 -28.79
CA ILE A 268 30.06 -9.54 -29.08
C ILE A 268 31.34 -10.32 -29.31
N ASP A 269 31.64 -11.33 -28.47
CA ASP A 269 32.82 -12.19 -28.64
C ASP A 269 32.80 -12.95 -29.96
N VAL A 270 31.62 -13.45 -30.39
CA VAL A 270 31.46 -14.08 -31.71
C VAL A 270 31.68 -13.08 -32.85
N LYS A 271 31.25 -11.82 -32.70
CA LYS A 271 31.41 -10.78 -33.73
C LYS A 271 32.84 -10.23 -33.82
N ASN A 272 33.57 -10.23 -32.72
CA ASN A 272 34.94 -9.71 -32.64
C ASN A 272 36.01 -10.82 -32.81
N GLY A 273 35.61 -12.10 -32.77
CA GLY A 273 36.49 -13.26 -32.74
C GLY A 273 36.42 -14.20 -33.96
N LEU A 274 35.86 -13.75 -35.09
CA LEU A 274 35.83 -14.46 -36.37
C LEU A 274 35.92 -13.46 -37.53
#